data_AF-A0A3M2LK42-F1
#
_entry.id   AF-A0A3M2LK42-F1
#
_cell.length_a   1.000
_cell.length_b   1.000
_cell.length_c   1.000
_cell.angle_alpha   90.00
_cell.angle_beta   90.00
_cell.angle_gamma   90.00
#
_symmetry.space_group_name_H-M   'P 1'
#
loop_
_entity.id
_entity.type
_entity.pdbx_description
1 polymer ?
#
loop_
_entity_poly.entity_id
_entity_poly.type
_entity_poly.pdbx_seq_one_letter_code
_entity_poly.pdbx_strand_id
1 'polypeptide(L)'
;MYCSTCGDERRFERTPCLDGHGADCPERACVECGAAVLAGPDATLGDPWIVTPGDRPLVTQSDPAPPSRAPVPGPVPVAGPSALSLSTPAPSAPSDPASGEPGRTEPASARAVA
;
A
#
# COMPACT_ATOMS: atom_id res chain seq x y z
N MET A 1 2.16 -20.35 4.92
CA MET A 1 1.20 -19.50 4.17
C MET A 1 2.01 -18.46 3.43
N TYR A 2 1.56 -18.03 2.25
CA TYR A 2 2.29 -17.02 1.48
C TYR A 2 1.97 -15.61 1.99
N CYS A 3 3.00 -14.78 2.21
CA CYS A 3 2.84 -13.36 2.52
C CYS A 3 3.11 -12.54 1.26
N SER A 4 2.09 -11.85 0.74
CA SER A 4 2.23 -10.99 -0.45
C SER A 4 3.11 -9.76 -0.21
N THR A 5 3.23 -9.29 1.03
CA THR A 5 4.12 -8.17 1.39
C THR A 5 5.59 -8.59 1.41
N CYS A 6 5.91 -9.78 1.93
CA CYS A 6 7.29 -10.31 1.94
C CYS A 6 7.69 -10.94 0.60
N GLY A 7 6.72 -11.49 -0.13
CA GLY A 7 6.95 -12.14 -1.41
C GLY A 7 7.26 -13.63 -1.31
N ASP A 8 7.07 -14.26 -0.14
CA ASP A 8 7.47 -15.64 0.12
C ASP A 8 6.64 -16.31 1.24
N GLU A 9 6.95 -17.58 1.54
CA GLU A 9 6.26 -18.35 2.57
C GLU A 9 6.70 -17.97 3.99
N ARG A 10 5.75 -17.52 4.80
CA ARG A 10 6.00 -17.04 6.16
C ARG A 10 5.19 -17.78 7.22
N ARG A 11 5.66 -17.65 8.46
CA ARG A 11 4.91 -18.00 9.67
C ARG A 11 3.97 -16.86 10.04
N PHE A 12 2.82 -17.23 10.56
CA PHE A 12 1.78 -16.28 10.95
C PHE A 12 1.35 -16.56 12.38
N GLU A 13 1.22 -15.52 13.18
CA GLU A 13 0.69 -15.58 14.54
C GLU A 13 -0.74 -15.04 14.60
N ARG A 14 -1.47 -15.44 15.63
CA ARG A 14 -2.81 -14.92 15.90
C ARG A 14 -2.64 -13.76 16.88
N THR A 15 -2.54 -12.54 16.36
CA THR A 15 -2.52 -11.31 17.16
C THR A 15 -3.88 -11.12 17.84
N PRO A 16 -3.93 -10.46 19.01
CA PRO A 16 -5.20 -10.09 19.64
C PRO A 16 -6.01 -9.23 18.67
N CYS A 17 -7.15 -9.75 18.23
CA CYS A 17 -8.03 -9.08 17.29
C CYS A 17 -8.80 -7.95 17.99
N LEU A 18 -8.86 -6.78 17.35
CA LEU A 18 -9.56 -5.60 17.87
C LEU A 18 -11.08 -5.79 17.91
N ASP A 19 -11.63 -6.60 17.00
CA ASP A 19 -13.05 -6.96 16.96
C ASP A 19 -13.48 -7.90 18.10
N GLY A 20 -12.55 -8.33 18.96
CA GLY A 20 -12.89 -9.07 20.18
C GLY A 20 -13.08 -10.57 19.99
N HIS A 21 -12.71 -11.13 18.84
CA HIS A 21 -12.81 -12.57 18.55
C HIS A 21 -11.82 -13.44 19.35
N GLY A 22 -10.82 -12.83 19.99
CA GLY A 22 -9.86 -13.53 20.85
C GLY A 22 -9.21 -14.73 20.16
N ALA A 23 -9.34 -15.91 20.77
CA ALA A 23 -8.74 -17.14 20.26
C ALA A 23 -9.39 -17.65 18.97
N ASP A 24 -10.60 -17.22 18.62
CA ASP A 24 -11.36 -17.68 17.44
C ASP A 24 -11.12 -16.81 16.20
N CYS A 25 -10.26 -15.79 16.30
CA CYS A 25 -10.09 -14.84 15.21
C CYS A 25 -9.53 -15.49 13.93
N PRO A 26 -10.19 -15.30 12.76
CA PRO A 26 -9.70 -15.81 11.47
C PRO A 26 -8.49 -15.02 10.95
N GLU A 27 -8.23 -13.82 11.47
CA GLU A 27 -7.05 -13.04 11.09
C GLU A 27 -5.76 -13.63 11.67
N ARG A 28 -4.72 -13.65 10.84
CA ARG A 28 -3.36 -13.96 11.26
C ARG A 28 -2.38 -12.94 10.70
N ALA A 29 -1.42 -12.50 11.50
CA ALA A 29 -0.38 -11.56 11.11
C ALA A 29 0.94 -12.27 10.80
N CYS A 30 1.62 -11.86 9.74
CA CYS A 30 2.97 -12.34 9.43
C CYS A 30 3.92 -11.95 10.56
N VAL A 31 4.67 -12.91 11.13
CA VAL A 31 5.58 -12.64 12.27
C VAL A 31 6.75 -11.73 11.91
N GLU A 32 7.03 -11.57 10.61
CA GLU A 32 8.15 -10.77 10.11
C GLU A 32 7.73 -9.32 9.82
N CYS A 33 6.66 -9.14 9.04
CA CYS A 33 6.25 -7.82 8.54
C CYS A 33 4.97 -7.27 9.18
N GLY A 34 4.26 -8.06 9.99
CA GLY A 34 3.02 -7.67 10.66
C GLY A 34 1.78 -7.59 9.75
N ALA A 35 1.90 -7.90 8.46
CA ALA A 35 0.77 -7.86 7.54
C ALA A 35 -0.26 -8.94 7.90
N ALA A 36 -1.52 -8.53 8.08
CA ALA A 36 -2.64 -9.42 8.39
C ALA A 36 -3.19 -10.08 7.12
N VAL A 37 -3.54 -11.35 7.22
CA VAL A 37 -4.27 -12.12 6.21
C VAL A 37 -5.47 -12.80 6.87
N LEU A 38 -6.62 -12.84 6.19
CA LEU A 38 -7.73 -13.70 6.58
C LEU A 38 -7.36 -15.14 6.21
N ALA A 39 -7.11 -15.98 7.22
CA ALA A 39 -7.19 -17.41 7.02
C ALA A 39 -8.68 -17.73 6.86
N GLY A 40 -9.07 -18.40 5.76
CA GLY A 40 -10.44 -18.90 5.60
C GLY A 40 -10.87 -19.75 6.81
N PRO A 41 -12.19 -19.96 7.01
CA PRO A 41 -12.70 -20.62 8.21
C PRO A 41 -11.91 -21.88 8.49
N ASP A 42 -11.47 -22.05 9.74
CA ASP A 42 -11.19 -23.39 10.22
C ASP A 42 -12.49 -24.16 10.02
N ALA A 43 -12.48 -25.10 9.08
CA ALA A 43 -13.65 -25.90 8.75
C ALA A 43 -13.96 -26.93 9.86
N THR A 44 -13.91 -26.48 11.11
CA THR A 44 -14.35 -27.18 12.30
C THR A 44 -15.87 -27.17 12.26
N LEU A 45 -16.41 -28.07 11.44
CA LEU A 45 -17.80 -28.47 11.28
C LEU A 45 -18.75 -27.87 12.34
N GLY A 46 -19.28 -26.67 12.09
CA GLY A 46 -20.15 -26.03 13.06
C GLY A 46 -20.50 -24.57 12.81
N ASP A 47 -19.87 -23.88 11.86
CA ASP A 47 -20.18 -22.47 11.62
C ASP A 47 -21.56 -22.26 10.98
N PRO A 48 -22.54 -21.67 11.70
CA PRO A 48 -23.88 -21.44 11.16
C PRO A 48 -23.90 -20.29 10.13
N TRP A 49 -22.78 -19.58 9.95
CA TRP A 49 -22.65 -18.50 8.99
C TRP A 49 -22.21 -18.97 7.59
N ILE A 50 -21.82 -20.24 7.43
CA ILE A 50 -21.69 -20.87 6.11
C ILE A 50 -23.10 -21.25 5.66
N VAL A 51 -23.82 -20.28 5.11
CA VAL A 51 -25.11 -20.51 4.47
C VAL A 51 -24.86 -21.41 3.26
N THR A 52 -25.16 -22.71 3.39
CA THR A 52 -25.12 -23.61 2.24
C THR A 52 -26.13 -23.09 1.20
N PRO A 53 -25.78 -23.07 -0.11
CA PRO A 53 -26.72 -22.71 -1.15
C PRO A 53 -27.80 -23.81 -1.24
N GLY A 54 -28.81 -23.71 -0.38
CA GLY A 54 -29.86 -24.71 -0.20
C GLY A 54 -30.73 -24.50 1.04
N ASP A 55 -30.20 -23.86 2.10
CA ASP A 55 -30.94 -23.64 3.35
C ASP A 55 -31.67 -22.28 3.41
N ARG A 56 -31.72 -21.52 2.31
CA ARG A 56 -32.51 -20.28 2.28
C ARG A 56 -33.99 -20.67 2.36
N PRO A 57 -34.72 -20.32 3.43
CA PRO A 57 -36.16 -20.49 3.42
C PRO A 57 -36.70 -19.73 2.20
N LEU A 58 -37.69 -20.32 1.52
CA LEU A 58 -38.41 -19.70 0.41
C LEU A 58 -39.29 -18.56 0.94
N VAL A 59 -38.75 -17.69 1.78
CA VAL A 59 -39.34 -16.38 2.02
C VAL A 59 -39.29 -15.69 0.68
N THR A 60 -40.46 -15.47 0.09
CA THR A 60 -40.62 -14.46 -0.93
C THR A 60 -40.16 -13.17 -0.29
N GLN A 61 -38.88 -12.84 -0.47
CA GLN A 61 -38.37 -11.52 -0.17
C GLN A 61 -39.13 -10.63 -1.15
N SER A 62 -40.24 -10.07 -0.69
CA SER A 62 -40.89 -8.95 -1.35
C SER A 62 -39.87 -7.84 -1.33
N ASP A 63 -39.01 -7.84 -2.34
CA ASP A 63 -38.02 -6.81 -2.56
C ASP A 63 -38.79 -5.48 -2.58
N PRO A 64 -38.56 -4.57 -1.62
CA PRO A 64 -39.24 -3.29 -1.66
C PRO A 64 -38.84 -2.62 -2.97
N ALA A 65 -39.84 -2.19 -3.75
CA ALA A 65 -39.59 -1.51 -5.02
C ALA A 65 -38.51 -0.44 -4.82
N PRO A 66 -37.45 -0.40 -5.65
CA PRO A 66 -36.39 0.57 -5.47
C PRO A 66 -37.02 1.97 -5.47
N PRO A 67 -36.59 2.89 -4.57
CA PRO A 67 -37.13 4.24 -4.56
C PRO A 67 -36.91 4.84 -5.95
N SER A 68 -37.95 5.46 -6.52
CA SER A 68 -37.87 6.19 -7.78
C SER A 68 -36.68 7.13 -7.72
N ARG A 69 -35.64 6.79 -8.48
CA ARG A 69 -34.35 7.47 -8.45
C ARG A 69 -34.57 8.88 -8.95
N ALA A 70 -34.51 9.87 -8.06
CA ALA A 70 -34.55 11.27 -8.44
C ALA A 70 -33.41 11.56 -9.45
N PRO A 71 -33.62 12.44 -10.44
CA PRO A 71 -32.57 12.84 -11.34
C PRO A 71 -31.43 13.45 -10.51
N VAL A 72 -30.24 12.85 -10.62
CA VAL A 72 -29.02 13.42 -10.03
C VAL A 72 -28.76 14.76 -10.72
N PRO A 73 -28.56 15.87 -9.98
CA PRO A 73 -28.14 17.12 -10.58
C PRO A 73 -26.82 16.89 -11.30
N GLY A 74 -26.72 17.40 -12.54
CA GLY A 74 -25.50 17.32 -13.33
C GLY A 74 -24.32 17.98 -12.60
N PRO A 75 -23.08 17.66 -13.01
CA PRO A 75 -21.89 18.24 -12.40
C PRO A 75 -21.95 19.77 -12.48
N VAL A 76 -21.84 20.42 -11.32
CA VAL A 76 -21.68 21.88 -11.26
C VAL A 76 -20.29 22.24 -11.78
N PRO A 77 -20.16 23.18 -12.74
CA PRO A 77 -18.85 23.63 -13.17
C PRO A 77 -18.17 24.35 -12.01
N VAL A 78 -17.06 23.78 -11.53
CA VAL A 78 -16.16 24.48 -10.61
C VAL A 78 -15.42 25.56 -11.40
N ALA A 79 -15.63 26.82 -11.03
CA ALA A 79 -14.80 27.90 -11.53
C ALA A 79 -13.36 27.65 -11.06
N GLY A 80 -12.49 27.26 -11.99
CA GLY A 80 -11.08 27.02 -11.71
C GLY A 80 -10.39 28.30 -11.21
N PRO A 81 -9.31 28.17 -10.41
CA PRO A 81 -8.57 29.33 -9.95
C PRO A 81 -7.96 30.07 -11.14
N SER A 82 -8.18 31.39 -11.20
CA SER A 82 -7.53 32.29 -12.16
C SER A 82 -6.02 32.07 -12.12
N ALA A 83 -5.44 31.72 -13.27
CA ALA A 83 -4.01 31.53 -13.43
C ALA A 83 -3.29 32.86 -13.19
N LEU A 84 -2.73 33.03 -11.99
CA LEU A 84 -1.72 34.05 -11.74
C LEU A 84 -0.47 33.61 -12.52
N SER A 85 -0.17 34.30 -13.62
CA SER A 85 1.06 34.14 -14.39
C SER A 85 2.27 34.40 -13.49
N LEU A 86 2.90 33.33 -13.04
CA LEU A 86 4.21 33.36 -12.41
C LEU A 86 5.27 33.43 -13.54
N SER A 87 5.77 34.63 -13.81
CA SER A 87 6.94 34.81 -14.68
C SER A 87 8.14 34.08 -14.08
N THR A 88 8.56 32.99 -14.72
CA THR A 88 9.80 32.28 -14.38
C THR A 88 11.01 33.13 -14.82
N PRO A 89 11.96 33.46 -13.93
CA PRO A 89 13.21 34.08 -14.36
C PRO A 89 14.11 33.06 -15.10
N ALA A 90 14.79 33.52 -16.15
CA ALA A 90 15.70 32.72 -16.96
C ALA A 90 16.90 32.19 -16.14
N PRO A 91 17.45 31.00 -16.48
CA PRO A 91 18.61 30.46 -15.77
C PRO A 91 19.87 31.27 -16.06
N SER A 92 20.64 31.56 -15.01
CA SER A 92 21.98 32.14 -15.10
C SER A 92 22.97 31.14 -15.71
N ALA A 93 23.75 31.57 -16.70
CA ALA A 93 24.78 30.76 -17.33
C ALA A 93 25.88 30.33 -16.34
N PRO A 94 26.46 29.13 -16.49
CA PRO A 94 27.59 28.70 -15.67
C PRO A 94 28.85 29.50 -16.02
N SER A 95 29.62 29.86 -15.00
CA SER A 95 30.96 30.45 -15.16
C SER A 95 32.00 29.34 -15.31
N ASP A 96 32.76 29.39 -16.40
CA ASP A 96 33.91 28.53 -16.70
C ASP A 96 35.06 28.78 -15.71
N PRO A 97 35.55 27.78 -14.96
CA PRO A 97 36.82 27.88 -14.28
C PRO A 97 37.95 27.31 -15.15
N ALA A 98 38.72 28.24 -15.71
CA ALA A 98 40.18 28.28 -15.77
C ALA A 98 40.96 26.98 -16.01
N SER A 99 41.66 26.97 -17.15
CA SER A 99 42.88 26.23 -17.46
C SER A 99 43.82 26.05 -16.26
N GLY A 100 44.00 24.81 -15.82
CA GLY A 100 45.09 24.39 -14.93
C GLY A 100 46.19 23.70 -15.73
N GLU A 101 47.41 24.22 -15.68
CA GLU A 101 48.61 23.62 -16.30
C GLU A 101 49.00 22.28 -15.64
N PRO A 102 49.62 21.33 -16.39
CA PRO A 102 50.18 20.12 -15.82
C PRO A 102 51.57 20.36 -15.19
N GLY A 103 51.62 20.44 -13.86
CA GLY A 103 52.86 20.62 -13.09
C GLY A 103 53.38 19.35 -12.40
N ARG A 104 54.38 18.71 -13.03
CA ARG A 104 55.47 17.85 -12.47
C ARG A 104 55.15 16.82 -11.37
N THR A 105 55.25 15.54 -11.75
CA THR A 105 55.51 14.42 -10.84
C THR A 105 56.96 14.45 -10.31
N GLU A 106 57.13 14.45 -8.99
CA GLU A 106 58.40 14.11 -8.33
C GLU A 106 58.59 12.59 -8.22
N PRO A 107 59.83 12.06 -8.34
CA PRO A 107 60.11 10.65 -8.13
C PRO A 107 60.53 10.31 -6.69
N ALA A 108 59.96 9.20 -6.21
CA ALA A 108 60.54 8.16 -5.34
C ALA A 108 61.48 8.59 -4.19
N SER A 109 60.96 8.49 -2.95
CA SER A 109 61.81 8.32 -1.76
C SER A 109 61.70 6.90 -1.23
N ALA A 110 62.74 6.11 -1.51
CA ALA A 110 62.96 4.79 -0.92
C ALA A 110 63.57 4.95 0.48
N ARG A 111 62.96 4.35 1.50
CA ARG A 111 63.67 3.93 2.72
C ARG A 111 63.15 2.57 3.17
N ALA A 112 63.88 1.52 2.81
CA ALA A 112 63.83 0.23 3.49
C ALA A 112 64.75 0.34 4.72
N VAL A 113 64.20 0.05 5.89
CA VAL A 113 64.93 -0.14 7.15
C VAL A 113 65.37 -1.60 7.22
N ALA A 114 66.68 -1.80 7.45
CA ALA A 114 67.27 -3.08 7.83
C ALA A 114 67.38 -3.15 9.36
#